data_AF-A0A2V6QB19-F1
#
_entry.id   AF-A0A2V6QB19-F1
#
_cell.length_a   1.000
_cell.length_b   1.000
_cell.length_c   1.000
_cell.angle_alpha   90.00
_cell.angle_beta   90.00
_cell.angle_gamma   90.00
#
_symmetry.space_group_name_H-M   'P 1'
#
loop_
_entity.id
_entity.type
_entity.pdbx_description
1 polymer ?
#
loop_
_entity_poly.entity_id
_entity_poly.type
_entity_poly.pdbx_seq_one_letter_code
_entity_poly.pdbx_strand_id
1 'polypeptide(L)'
;MKVVVADAIAPEGVAYLREHGCVVEDLVGAPPEALRGALADAEALVTRSATAVTAELLEHAPALRIVGRAGVGIDNIDVDACSRRGVVVVNAPYGNVVSAAEHTVGMLLTLVRRIPEAHARLKTLEWNRSIYGAELYRKTIGIVGLGKVGSRVAARLRGFEPTLLVYDPYIPEGRAKDLGAQLTDFESLVRRADVITFHVPLTAETEAMMTARELGWTKPGVRIVNCARGGIVHEGDLLAALDAGRVSGAAIDVWSEEPPRSETVRRLIQHPRVVVTPHLGANSSEAQVNVAVDVARQIVAFRDGDLVEFAVNIPVGDPGTLATLRPWVGLADRLGRFCVQLDPEHLARVRVTVAGAIAETDPELLARAVLAGLLDPVMTGPVNLVNAHLVAEERGVAVEVVREEEASGYQSVLEVATETTVGRKVIAGTVFDGQPRVVRLRDLNIEFSPEGFVLVLSYEDRPGVVGRIARSAAAPSWCCCSTRTSPRRTWPRWPPPSRPISPV
;
A
#
# COMPACT_ATOMS: atom_id res chain seq x y z
N MET A 1 1.86 -22.22 -5.86
CA MET A 1 2.13 -21.31 -4.73
C MET A 1 1.75 -21.97 -3.42
N LYS A 2 2.73 -22.21 -2.53
CA LYS A 2 2.49 -22.63 -1.14
C LYS A 2 2.18 -21.40 -0.28
N VAL A 3 1.07 -21.44 0.45
CA VAL A 3 0.59 -20.35 1.31
C VAL A 3 0.48 -20.86 2.74
N VAL A 4 1.19 -20.23 3.67
CA VAL A 4 1.08 -20.51 5.11
C VAL A 4 0.10 -19.51 5.72
N VAL A 5 -0.89 -19.99 6.45
CA VAL A 5 -1.82 -19.16 7.24
C VAL A 5 -1.42 -19.30 8.72
N ALA A 6 -0.83 -18.24 9.27
CA ALA A 6 -0.30 -18.26 10.64
C ALA A 6 -1.33 -17.84 11.69
N ASP A 7 -2.26 -16.97 11.33
CA ASP A 7 -3.28 -16.42 12.24
C ASP A 7 -4.69 -16.80 11.80
N ALA A 8 -5.61 -16.84 12.76
CA ALA A 8 -7.02 -17.14 12.49
C ALA A 8 -7.64 -16.07 11.57
N ILE A 9 -7.99 -16.48 10.36
CA ILE A 9 -8.76 -15.71 9.37
C ILE A 9 -10.08 -16.41 9.06
N ALA A 10 -11.00 -15.70 8.40
CA ALA A 10 -12.28 -16.28 8.03
C ALA A 10 -12.09 -17.45 7.04
N PRO A 11 -12.85 -18.56 7.20
CA PRO A 11 -12.76 -19.74 6.33
C PRO A 11 -12.90 -19.43 4.84
N GLU A 12 -13.67 -18.41 4.49
CA GLU A 12 -13.92 -17.95 3.13
C GLU A 12 -12.63 -17.49 2.42
N GLY A 13 -11.70 -16.84 3.14
CA GLY A 13 -10.40 -16.46 2.58
C GLY A 13 -9.52 -17.67 2.30
N VAL A 14 -9.51 -18.65 3.20
CA VAL A 14 -8.79 -19.92 3.03
C VAL A 14 -9.39 -20.73 1.87
N ALA A 15 -10.71 -20.80 1.79
CA ALA A 15 -11.43 -21.45 0.70
C ALA A 15 -11.09 -20.80 -0.64
N TYR A 16 -11.13 -19.46 -0.73
CA TYR A 16 -10.76 -18.73 -1.94
C TYR A 16 -9.35 -19.07 -2.43
N LEU A 17 -8.36 -19.11 -1.53
CA LEU A 17 -6.99 -19.51 -1.88
C LEU A 17 -6.95 -20.93 -2.47
N ARG A 18 -7.60 -21.90 -1.81
CA ARG A 18 -7.62 -23.31 -2.25
C ARG A 18 -8.33 -23.47 -3.60
N GLU A 19 -9.49 -22.86 -3.76
CA GLU A 19 -10.30 -22.89 -4.99
C GLU A 19 -9.53 -22.34 -6.19
N HIS A 20 -8.64 -21.38 -5.96
CA HIS A 20 -7.83 -20.79 -7.03
C HIS A 20 -6.50 -21.53 -7.23
N GLY A 21 -6.23 -22.66 -6.58
CA GLY A 21 -5.06 -23.50 -6.83
C GLY A 21 -3.84 -23.22 -5.94
N CYS A 22 -4.00 -22.48 -4.84
CA CYS A 22 -2.96 -22.38 -3.82
C CYS A 22 -2.95 -23.60 -2.90
N VAL A 23 -1.76 -24.07 -2.54
CA VAL A 23 -1.59 -25.12 -1.52
C VAL A 23 -1.53 -24.43 -0.16
N VAL A 24 -2.61 -24.52 0.62
CA VAL A 24 -2.73 -23.79 1.89
C VAL A 24 -2.41 -24.70 3.08
N GLU A 25 -1.37 -24.33 3.82
CA GLU A 25 -1.00 -24.92 5.10
C GLU A 25 -1.51 -23.99 6.23
N ASP A 26 -2.49 -24.48 6.98
CA ASP A 26 -3.14 -23.73 8.06
C ASP A 26 -2.49 -24.11 9.40
N LEU A 27 -1.80 -23.15 10.01
CA LEU A 27 -1.04 -23.32 11.25
C LEU A 27 -1.63 -22.51 12.41
N VAL A 28 -2.93 -22.20 12.35
CA VAL A 28 -3.60 -21.46 13.42
C VAL A 28 -3.48 -22.21 14.74
N GLY A 29 -2.88 -21.56 15.74
CA GLY A 29 -2.65 -22.12 17.07
C GLY A 29 -1.47 -23.08 17.18
N ALA A 30 -0.69 -23.28 16.10
CA ALA A 30 0.54 -24.04 16.14
C ALA A 30 1.64 -23.31 16.95
N PRO A 31 2.61 -24.03 17.53
CA PRO A 31 3.75 -23.41 18.20
C PRO A 31 4.63 -22.63 17.21
N PRO A 32 5.34 -21.57 17.65
CA PRO A 32 6.19 -20.74 16.78
C PRO A 32 7.21 -21.53 15.94
N GLU A 33 7.70 -22.64 16.45
CA GLU A 33 8.66 -23.53 15.81
C GLU A 33 8.06 -24.22 14.57
N ALA A 34 6.77 -24.58 14.62
CA ALA A 34 6.08 -25.17 13.48
C ALA A 34 5.92 -24.14 12.34
N LEU A 35 5.64 -22.88 12.69
CA LEU A 35 5.59 -21.79 11.73
C LEU A 35 6.94 -21.61 11.02
N ARG A 36 8.05 -21.57 11.76
CA ARG A 36 9.41 -21.46 11.18
C ARG A 36 9.70 -22.60 10.20
N GLY A 37 9.31 -23.83 10.55
CA GLY A 37 9.50 -25.00 9.68
C GLY A 37 8.70 -24.91 8.37
N ALA A 38 7.43 -24.53 8.44
CA ALA A 38 6.56 -24.40 7.26
C ALA A 38 6.94 -23.23 6.34
N LEU A 39 7.59 -22.21 6.88
CA LEU A 39 8.05 -21.06 6.10
C LEU A 39 9.24 -21.36 5.18
N ALA A 40 9.97 -22.46 5.42
CA ALA A 40 11.21 -22.79 4.67
C ALA A 40 10.99 -22.88 3.15
N ASP A 41 9.82 -23.35 2.71
CA ASP A 41 9.40 -23.48 1.31
C ASP A 41 8.11 -22.70 0.99
N ALA A 42 7.65 -21.85 1.91
CA ALA A 42 6.44 -21.04 1.69
C ALA A 42 6.74 -19.87 0.75
N GLU A 43 5.86 -19.66 -0.23
CA GLU A 43 5.94 -18.51 -1.15
C GLU A 43 5.09 -17.34 -0.67
N ALA A 44 4.08 -17.61 0.15
CA ALA A 44 3.20 -16.61 0.73
C ALA A 44 2.90 -16.88 2.21
N LEU A 45 2.74 -15.81 2.99
CA LEU A 45 2.35 -15.86 4.39
C LEU A 45 1.11 -14.98 4.59
N VAL A 46 0.06 -15.55 5.19
CA VAL A 46 -1.11 -14.82 5.65
C VAL A 46 -1.06 -14.67 7.16
N THR A 47 -1.14 -13.43 7.64
CA THR A 47 -1.18 -13.09 9.07
C THR A 47 -2.38 -12.20 9.38
N ARG A 48 -2.62 -11.97 10.67
CA ARG A 48 -3.57 -11.00 11.18
C ARG A 48 -2.86 -10.07 12.17
N SER A 49 -3.05 -10.26 13.47
CA SER A 49 -2.53 -9.40 14.52
C SER A 49 -1.75 -10.17 15.59
N ALA A 50 -1.77 -11.50 15.56
CA ALA A 50 -1.12 -12.32 16.59
C ALA A 50 0.32 -12.65 16.19
N THR A 51 0.55 -12.98 14.92
CA THR A 51 1.89 -13.27 14.40
C THR A 51 2.61 -11.97 14.01
N ALA A 52 3.78 -11.73 14.60
CA ALA A 52 4.67 -10.65 14.21
C ALA A 52 5.63 -11.11 13.10
N VAL A 53 5.61 -10.42 11.96
CA VAL A 53 6.52 -10.66 10.83
C VAL A 53 7.75 -9.78 10.99
N THR A 54 8.69 -10.26 11.80
CA THR A 54 9.95 -9.57 12.09
C THR A 54 11.06 -9.97 11.12
N ALA A 55 12.16 -9.22 11.10
CA ALA A 55 13.37 -9.60 10.37
C ALA A 55 13.87 -11.03 10.72
N GLU A 56 13.77 -11.45 11.98
CA GLU A 56 14.12 -12.81 12.45
C GLU A 56 13.21 -13.87 11.84
N LEU A 57 11.88 -13.64 11.80
CA LEU A 57 10.96 -14.59 11.18
C LEU A 57 11.26 -14.77 9.69
N LEU A 58 11.59 -13.68 9.00
CA LEU A 58 11.90 -13.69 7.57
C LEU A 58 13.16 -14.51 7.25
N GLU A 59 14.10 -14.70 8.19
CA GLU A 59 15.27 -15.59 8.00
C GLU A 59 14.90 -17.04 7.74
N HIS A 60 13.76 -17.48 8.28
CA HIS A 60 13.24 -18.83 8.08
C HIS A 60 12.40 -18.98 6.80
N ALA A 61 12.23 -17.90 6.02
CA ALA A 61 11.32 -17.85 4.88
C ALA A 61 12.04 -17.48 3.57
N PRO A 62 13.04 -18.26 3.10
CA PRO A 62 13.87 -17.88 1.95
C PRO A 62 13.12 -17.86 0.62
N ALA A 63 12.00 -18.59 0.51
CA ALA A 63 11.15 -18.63 -0.68
C ALA A 63 10.00 -17.60 -0.64
N LEU A 64 9.87 -16.84 0.45
CA LEU A 64 8.73 -15.95 0.66
C LEU A 64 8.78 -14.79 -0.33
N ARG A 65 7.64 -14.53 -0.98
CA ARG A 65 7.49 -13.48 -2.00
C ARG A 65 6.40 -12.47 -1.65
N ILE A 66 5.40 -12.87 -0.85
CA ILE A 66 4.30 -12.01 -0.43
C ILE A 66 3.85 -12.30 1.01
N VAL A 67 3.57 -11.25 1.77
CA VAL A 67 2.91 -11.28 3.08
C VAL A 67 1.59 -10.56 2.97
N GLY A 68 0.49 -11.27 3.23
CA GLY A 68 -0.84 -10.70 3.28
C GLY A 68 -1.32 -10.53 4.72
N ARG A 69 -1.64 -9.31 5.13
CA ARG A 69 -2.26 -9.07 6.43
C ARG A 69 -3.77 -8.93 6.28
N ALA A 70 -4.53 -9.84 6.89
CA ALA A 70 -5.98 -9.78 6.98
C ALA A 70 -6.45 -8.68 7.95
N GLY A 71 -6.26 -7.42 7.56
CA GLY A 71 -6.59 -6.23 8.34
C GLY A 71 -6.06 -4.94 7.71
N VAL A 72 -6.35 -3.80 8.35
CA VAL A 72 -5.97 -2.47 7.84
C VAL A 72 -4.66 -1.94 8.42
N GLY A 73 -4.40 -2.16 9.71
CA GLY A 73 -3.10 -1.80 10.28
C GLY A 73 -1.99 -2.63 9.62
N ILE A 74 -0.72 -2.33 9.90
CA ILE A 74 0.42 -3.18 9.49
C ILE A 74 1.48 -3.26 10.60
N ASP A 75 1.10 -2.90 11.82
CA ASP A 75 1.97 -2.63 12.97
C ASP A 75 2.79 -3.85 13.42
N ASN A 76 2.33 -5.06 13.07
CA ASN A 76 2.98 -6.33 13.34
C ASN A 76 3.89 -6.82 12.20
N ILE A 77 4.14 -6.02 11.15
CA ILE A 77 4.97 -6.39 10.00
C ILE A 77 6.12 -5.40 9.87
N ASP A 78 7.35 -5.90 9.87
CA ASP A 78 8.55 -5.12 9.53
C ASP A 78 8.60 -4.95 8.00
N VAL A 79 7.91 -3.91 7.52
CA VAL A 79 7.79 -3.59 6.10
C VAL A 79 9.15 -3.34 5.46
N ASP A 80 10.08 -2.73 6.18
CA ASP A 80 11.41 -2.44 5.65
C ASP A 80 12.23 -3.72 5.49
N ALA A 81 12.15 -4.66 6.46
CA ALA A 81 12.79 -5.96 6.33
C ALA A 81 12.19 -6.81 5.21
N CYS A 82 10.86 -6.78 5.04
CA CYS A 82 10.19 -7.37 3.88
C CYS A 82 10.72 -6.75 2.58
N SER A 83 10.80 -5.42 2.54
CA SER A 83 11.23 -4.69 1.35
C SER A 83 12.66 -5.00 0.97
N ARG A 84 13.61 -5.02 1.92
CA ARG A 84 15.00 -5.44 1.67
C ARG A 84 15.13 -6.83 1.03
N ARG A 85 14.21 -7.73 1.35
CA ARG A 85 14.17 -9.10 0.80
C ARG A 85 13.34 -9.25 -0.48
N GLY A 86 12.76 -8.16 -0.99
CA GLY A 86 11.86 -8.19 -2.14
C GLY A 86 10.50 -8.85 -1.82
N VAL A 87 10.09 -8.91 -0.56
CA VAL A 87 8.79 -9.46 -0.15
C VAL A 87 7.73 -8.36 -0.23
N VAL A 88 6.70 -8.59 -1.04
CA VAL A 88 5.55 -7.68 -1.15
C VAL A 88 4.69 -7.78 0.10
N VAL A 89 4.28 -6.65 0.67
CA VAL A 89 3.34 -6.61 1.81
C VAL A 89 2.00 -6.09 1.33
N VAL A 90 0.92 -6.85 1.53
CA VAL A 90 -0.43 -6.46 1.13
C VAL A 90 -1.42 -6.34 2.29
N ASN A 91 -2.24 -5.31 2.13
CA ASN A 91 -3.36 -4.80 2.90
C ASN A 91 -4.74 -5.46 2.79
N ALA A 92 -5.69 -5.14 3.68
CA ALA A 92 -7.13 -5.11 3.35
C ALA A 92 -7.78 -3.79 3.79
N PRO A 93 -7.49 -2.65 3.12
CA PRO A 93 -7.75 -1.30 3.63
C PRO A 93 -9.23 -0.89 3.67
N TYR A 94 -10.13 -1.70 3.10
CA TYR A 94 -11.57 -1.43 3.03
C TYR A 94 -12.42 -2.40 3.86
N GLY A 95 -11.92 -3.61 4.14
CA GLY A 95 -12.73 -4.70 4.68
C GLY A 95 -13.38 -4.41 6.04
N ASN A 96 -12.79 -3.53 6.86
CA ASN A 96 -13.32 -3.18 8.19
C ASN A 96 -14.01 -1.81 8.26
N VAL A 97 -14.09 -1.06 7.15
CA VAL A 97 -14.45 0.37 7.18
C VAL A 97 -15.88 0.60 7.70
N VAL A 98 -16.81 -0.31 7.37
CA VAL A 98 -18.19 -0.25 7.84
C VAL A 98 -18.27 -0.55 9.34
N SER A 99 -17.64 -1.64 9.79
CA SER A 99 -17.66 -2.05 11.18
C SER A 99 -16.98 -1.04 12.10
N ALA A 100 -15.87 -0.42 11.66
CA ALA A 100 -15.21 0.64 12.43
C ALA A 100 -16.10 1.88 12.59
N ALA A 101 -16.85 2.24 11.54
CA ALA A 101 -17.80 3.35 11.61
C ALA A 101 -18.98 3.04 12.55
N GLU A 102 -19.52 1.83 12.48
CA GLU A 102 -20.60 1.37 13.37
C GLU A 102 -20.14 1.28 14.82
N HIS A 103 -18.95 0.75 15.07
CA HIS A 103 -18.35 0.69 16.40
C HIS A 103 -18.14 2.09 16.96
N THR A 104 -17.64 3.05 16.18
CA THR A 104 -17.50 4.45 16.61
C THR A 104 -18.85 5.03 17.05
N VAL A 105 -19.89 4.90 16.22
CA VAL A 105 -21.23 5.42 16.54
C VAL A 105 -21.82 4.70 17.77
N GLY A 106 -21.63 3.39 17.87
CA GLY A 106 -22.03 2.59 19.03
C GLY A 106 -21.33 3.02 20.32
N MET A 107 -20.02 3.24 20.27
CA MET A 107 -19.20 3.75 21.38
C MET A 107 -19.65 5.15 21.80
N LEU A 108 -19.93 6.04 20.85
CA LEU A 108 -20.48 7.37 21.13
C LEU A 108 -21.83 7.30 21.85
N LEU A 109 -22.78 6.50 21.34
CA LEU A 109 -24.10 6.36 21.96
C LEU A 109 -23.99 5.73 23.36
N THR A 110 -23.13 4.73 23.51
CA THR A 110 -22.83 4.07 24.78
C THR A 110 -22.31 5.06 25.83
N LEU A 111 -21.39 5.94 25.42
CA LEU A 111 -20.87 7.02 26.25
C LEU A 111 -21.95 8.04 26.61
N VAL A 112 -22.66 8.56 25.60
CA VAL A 112 -23.67 9.62 25.76
C VAL A 112 -24.82 9.17 26.66
N ARG A 113 -25.18 7.88 26.62
CA ARG A 113 -26.29 7.31 27.39
C ARG A 113 -25.85 6.59 28.67
N ARG A 114 -24.55 6.57 28.98
CA ARG A 114 -23.97 5.89 30.17
C ARG A 114 -24.42 4.44 30.29
N ILE A 115 -24.49 3.74 29.15
CA ILE A 115 -25.00 2.36 29.09
C ILE A 115 -24.22 1.41 30.00
N PRO A 116 -22.87 1.41 30.05
CA PRO A 116 -22.13 0.44 30.84
C PRO A 116 -22.39 0.59 32.35
N GLU A 117 -22.51 1.82 32.85
CA GLU A 117 -22.85 2.08 34.25
C GLU A 117 -24.27 1.61 34.58
N ALA A 118 -25.25 2.01 33.78
CA ALA A 118 -26.65 1.60 33.99
C ALA A 118 -26.81 0.07 33.93
N HIS A 119 -26.10 -0.56 32.98
CA HIS A 119 -26.05 -2.02 32.84
C HIS A 119 -25.44 -2.68 34.08
N ALA A 120 -24.27 -2.23 34.53
CA ALA A 120 -23.56 -2.81 35.67
C ALA A 120 -24.39 -2.75 36.96
N ARG A 121 -25.04 -1.61 37.23
CA ARG A 121 -25.93 -1.47 38.41
C ARG A 121 -27.12 -2.42 38.36
N LEU A 122 -27.79 -2.51 37.21
CA LEU A 122 -28.95 -3.40 37.07
C LEU A 122 -28.55 -4.89 37.17
N LYS A 123 -27.34 -5.26 36.72
CA LYS A 123 -26.79 -6.62 36.92
C LYS A 123 -26.60 -6.97 38.40
N THR A 124 -26.39 -5.97 39.25
CA THR A 124 -26.37 -6.11 40.72
C THR A 124 -27.75 -5.93 41.38
N LEU A 125 -28.83 -5.91 40.58
CA LEU A 125 -30.21 -5.68 41.01
C LEU A 125 -30.48 -4.29 41.62
N GLU A 126 -29.58 -3.33 41.42
CA GLU A 126 -29.80 -1.93 41.81
C GLU A 126 -30.69 -1.22 40.77
N TRP A 127 -31.91 -0.85 41.16
CA TRP A 127 -32.84 -0.10 40.31
C TRP A 127 -32.59 1.41 40.41
N ASN A 128 -31.62 1.91 39.64
CA ASN A 128 -31.22 3.32 39.69
C ASN A 128 -31.70 4.14 38.47
N ARG A 129 -32.79 4.88 38.65
CA ARG A 129 -33.35 5.79 37.63
C ARG A 129 -32.72 7.19 37.62
N SER A 130 -31.75 7.45 38.48
CA SER A 130 -31.06 8.76 38.59
C SER A 130 -29.86 8.90 37.64
N ILE A 131 -29.55 7.86 36.85
CA ILE A 131 -28.52 7.95 35.81
C ILE A 131 -29.10 8.71 34.61
N TYR A 132 -28.56 9.90 34.36
CA TYR A 132 -28.92 10.72 33.21
C TYR A 132 -27.82 10.69 32.15
N GLY A 133 -28.23 10.49 30.90
CA GLY A 133 -27.40 10.67 29.71
C GLY A 133 -27.64 12.03 29.05
N ALA A 134 -27.22 12.16 27.78
CA ALA A 134 -27.50 13.32 26.95
C ALA A 134 -28.12 12.93 25.60
N GLU A 135 -28.61 13.92 24.87
CA GLU A 135 -29.06 13.78 23.49
C GLU A 135 -28.00 14.30 22.52
N LEU A 136 -27.93 13.70 21.32
CA LEU A 136 -27.13 14.21 20.20
C LEU A 136 -27.89 15.26 19.37
N TYR A 137 -29.22 15.32 19.51
CA TYR A 137 -30.08 16.27 18.80
C TYR A 137 -29.61 17.71 19.01
N ARG A 138 -29.39 18.42 17.90
CA ARG A 138 -28.90 19.82 17.87
C ARG A 138 -27.58 20.06 18.62
N LYS A 139 -26.81 19.02 18.93
CA LYS A 139 -25.43 19.16 19.42
C LYS A 139 -24.49 19.40 18.26
N THR A 140 -23.33 19.97 18.55
CA THR A 140 -22.23 20.08 17.59
C THR A 140 -21.31 18.88 17.74
N ILE A 141 -21.11 18.10 16.68
CA ILE A 141 -20.16 17.00 16.65
C ILE A 141 -19.01 17.38 15.73
N GLY A 142 -17.80 17.42 16.30
CA GLY A 142 -16.55 17.59 15.57
C GLY A 142 -15.98 16.25 15.12
N ILE A 143 -15.73 16.10 13.83
CA ILE A 143 -15.13 14.92 13.21
C ILE A 143 -13.74 15.32 12.72
N VAL A 144 -12.71 14.71 13.30
CA VAL A 144 -11.30 14.94 12.94
C VAL A 144 -10.88 13.84 11.97
N GLY A 145 -10.70 14.19 10.69
CA GLY A 145 -10.47 13.26 9.57
C GLY A 145 -11.76 12.81 8.88
N LEU A 146 -11.83 13.03 7.55
CA LEU A 146 -12.96 12.64 6.70
C LEU A 146 -12.57 11.59 5.65
N GLY A 147 -11.68 10.68 6.06
CA GLY A 147 -11.29 9.52 5.27
C GLY A 147 -12.41 8.47 5.13
N LYS A 148 -12.02 7.23 4.81
CA LYS A 148 -12.94 6.11 4.53
C LYS A 148 -13.93 5.84 5.68
N VAL A 149 -13.45 5.88 6.92
CA VAL A 149 -14.27 5.67 8.14
C VAL A 149 -14.99 6.96 8.54
N GLY A 150 -14.27 8.10 8.64
CA GLY A 150 -14.84 9.37 9.10
C GLY A 150 -16.05 9.84 8.28
N SER A 151 -16.01 9.67 6.95
CA SER A 151 -17.15 9.95 6.06
C SER A 151 -18.39 9.09 6.36
N ARG A 152 -18.20 7.80 6.67
CA ARG A 152 -19.29 6.88 7.04
C ARG A 152 -19.83 7.14 8.43
N VAL A 153 -18.98 7.62 9.35
CA VAL A 153 -19.39 8.11 10.66
C VAL A 153 -20.24 9.37 10.49
N ALA A 154 -19.79 10.36 9.72
CA ALA A 154 -20.55 11.57 9.42
C ALA A 154 -21.94 11.25 8.83
N ALA A 155 -21.99 10.36 7.82
CA ALA A 155 -23.24 9.94 7.18
C ALA A 155 -24.24 9.32 8.18
N ARG A 156 -23.77 8.49 9.12
CA ARG A 156 -24.59 7.87 10.17
C ARG A 156 -25.02 8.89 11.23
N LEU A 157 -24.12 9.78 11.63
CA LEU A 157 -24.40 10.77 12.66
C LEU A 157 -25.43 11.83 12.22
N ARG A 158 -25.52 12.10 10.92
CA ARG A 158 -26.53 13.01 10.35
C ARG A 158 -27.96 12.64 10.74
N GLY A 159 -28.25 11.34 10.90
CA GLY A 159 -29.57 10.86 11.32
C GLY A 159 -30.00 11.27 12.73
N PHE A 160 -29.07 11.73 13.58
CA PHE A 160 -29.36 12.28 14.90
C PHE A 160 -29.59 13.80 14.90
N GLU A 161 -29.60 14.41 13.72
CA GLU A 161 -29.77 15.85 13.49
C GLU A 161 -28.81 16.76 14.32
N PRO A 162 -27.50 16.48 14.38
CA PRO A 162 -26.51 17.40 14.94
C PRO A 162 -26.08 18.47 13.92
N THR A 163 -25.33 19.46 14.39
CA THR A 163 -24.41 20.22 13.52
C THR A 163 -23.10 19.45 13.40
N LEU A 164 -22.71 19.07 12.18
CA LEU A 164 -21.43 18.38 11.93
C LEU A 164 -20.35 19.38 11.51
N LEU A 165 -19.27 19.43 12.28
CA LEU A 165 -18.03 20.13 11.92
C LEU A 165 -16.97 19.11 11.55
N VAL A 166 -16.20 19.37 10.51
CA VAL A 166 -15.13 18.50 10.04
C VAL A 166 -13.83 19.27 9.97
N TYR A 167 -12.74 18.64 10.43
CA TYR A 167 -11.39 19.07 10.14
C TYR A 167 -10.67 17.97 9.37
N ASP A 168 -10.24 18.27 8.15
CA ASP A 168 -9.37 17.43 7.33
C ASP A 168 -8.66 18.35 6.31
N PRO A 169 -7.34 18.58 6.44
CA PRO A 169 -6.62 19.52 5.58
C PRO A 169 -6.44 18.98 4.15
N TYR A 170 -6.77 17.71 3.90
CA TYR A 170 -6.50 17.02 2.63
C TYR A 170 -7.74 16.86 1.74
N ILE A 171 -8.88 17.48 2.11
CA ILE A 171 -10.12 17.40 1.31
C ILE A 171 -10.62 18.76 0.84
N PRO A 172 -11.29 18.83 -0.32
CA PRO A 172 -12.00 20.03 -0.75
C PRO A 172 -13.29 20.22 0.08
N GLU A 173 -13.70 21.48 0.24
CA GLU A 173 -14.91 21.86 1.00
C GLU A 173 -16.19 21.17 0.48
N GLY A 174 -16.30 20.96 -0.84
CA GLY A 174 -17.46 20.30 -1.46
C GLY A 174 -17.73 18.91 -0.89
N ARG A 175 -16.68 18.13 -0.59
CA ARG A 175 -16.79 16.77 -0.03
C ARG A 175 -17.43 16.76 1.36
N ALA A 176 -17.19 17.79 2.17
CA ALA A 176 -17.84 17.92 3.47
C ALA A 176 -19.31 18.31 3.32
N LYS A 177 -19.62 19.23 2.40
CA LYS A 177 -20.99 19.69 2.09
C LYS A 177 -21.89 18.54 1.64
N ASP A 178 -21.39 17.64 0.81
CA ASP A 178 -22.14 16.46 0.32
C ASP A 178 -22.61 15.55 1.47
N LEU A 179 -21.89 15.53 2.60
CA LEU A 179 -22.24 14.78 3.80
C LEU A 179 -23.06 15.60 4.81
N GLY A 180 -23.45 16.83 4.46
CA GLY A 180 -24.15 17.74 5.36
C GLY A 180 -23.27 18.27 6.49
N ALA A 181 -21.95 18.31 6.30
CA ALA A 181 -20.98 18.80 7.28
C ALA A 181 -20.32 20.10 6.83
N GLN A 182 -19.88 20.90 7.80
CA GLN A 182 -19.12 22.12 7.57
C GLN A 182 -17.62 21.85 7.79
N LEU A 183 -16.80 22.03 6.75
CA LEU A 183 -15.34 22.04 6.88
C LEU A 183 -14.90 23.27 7.67
N THR A 184 -13.97 23.10 8.61
CA THR A 184 -13.43 24.15 9.48
C THR A 184 -11.99 23.82 9.86
N ASP A 185 -11.26 24.77 10.43
CA ASP A 185 -9.97 24.50 11.07
C ASP A 185 -10.12 23.73 12.40
N PHE A 186 -9.02 23.10 12.84
CA PHE A 186 -9.01 22.23 14.01
C PHE A 186 -9.38 22.97 15.31
N GLU A 187 -8.86 24.19 15.52
CA GLU A 187 -9.13 24.96 16.73
C GLU A 187 -10.62 25.34 16.82
N SER A 188 -11.19 25.85 15.74
CA SER A 188 -12.62 26.17 15.63
C SER A 188 -13.50 24.95 15.90
N LEU A 189 -13.12 23.77 15.39
CA LEU A 189 -13.81 22.51 15.68
C LEU A 189 -13.78 22.20 17.17
N VAL A 190 -12.59 22.20 17.78
CA VAL A 190 -12.38 21.86 19.19
C VAL A 190 -13.15 22.80 20.11
N ARG A 191 -13.16 24.11 19.82
CA ARG A 191 -13.88 25.13 20.62
C ARG A 191 -15.40 25.02 20.52
N ARG A 192 -15.94 24.53 19.41
CA ARG A 192 -17.38 24.50 19.13
C ARG A 192 -18.03 23.15 19.39
N ALA A 193 -17.26 22.06 19.37
CA ALA A 193 -17.78 20.71 19.51
C ALA A 193 -18.26 20.39 20.94
N ASP A 194 -19.43 19.76 21.03
CA ASP A 194 -19.92 19.09 22.25
C ASP A 194 -19.41 17.63 22.33
N VAL A 195 -19.10 17.05 21.16
CA VAL A 195 -18.50 15.72 20.98
C VAL A 195 -17.39 15.84 19.94
N ILE A 196 -16.21 15.26 20.20
CA ILE A 196 -15.12 15.17 19.21
C ILE A 196 -14.82 13.69 18.95
N THR A 197 -14.79 13.29 17.69
CA THR A 197 -14.42 11.93 17.25
C THR A 197 -13.26 11.96 16.26
N PHE A 198 -12.30 11.05 16.44
CA PHE A 198 -11.07 10.98 15.65
C PHE A 198 -11.10 9.83 14.64
N HIS A 199 -10.67 10.13 13.41
CA HIS A 199 -10.63 9.22 12.24
C HIS A 199 -9.39 9.47 11.37
N VAL A 200 -8.27 9.80 11.99
CA VAL A 200 -6.98 10.05 11.33
C VAL A 200 -6.04 8.85 11.52
N PRO A 201 -5.09 8.61 10.59
CA PRO A 201 -3.98 7.71 10.86
C PRO A 201 -3.08 8.27 11.98
N LEU A 202 -2.22 7.43 12.55
CA LEU A 202 -1.16 7.86 13.46
C LEU A 202 0.07 8.23 12.62
N THR A 203 0.46 9.50 12.65
CA THR A 203 1.63 10.07 11.98
C THR A 203 2.29 11.07 12.93
N ALA A 204 3.46 11.59 12.57
CA ALA A 204 4.10 12.66 13.36
C ALA A 204 3.23 13.93 13.49
N GLU A 205 2.28 14.16 12.58
CA GLU A 205 1.36 15.31 12.63
C GLU A 205 0.14 15.06 13.54
N THR A 206 -0.26 13.81 13.70
CA THR A 206 -1.49 13.43 14.43
C THR A 206 -1.22 12.77 15.78
N GLU A 207 0.01 12.34 16.03
CA GLU A 207 0.48 11.88 17.32
C GLU A 207 0.35 13.00 18.36
N ALA A 208 -0.31 12.69 19.47
CA ALA A 208 -0.64 13.63 20.53
C ALA A 208 -1.29 14.93 20.01
N MET A 209 -2.08 14.89 18.94
CA MET A 209 -2.74 16.09 18.42
C MET A 209 -3.75 16.71 19.40
N MET A 210 -4.23 15.92 20.38
CA MET A 210 -5.09 16.38 21.46
C MET A 210 -4.36 16.25 22.80
N THR A 211 -3.66 17.32 23.20
CA THR A 211 -2.95 17.44 24.48
C THR A 211 -3.73 18.28 25.50
N ALA A 212 -3.13 18.54 26.67
CA ALA A 212 -3.64 19.50 27.65
C ALA A 212 -3.96 20.88 27.04
N ARG A 213 -3.22 21.33 26.03
CA ARG A 213 -3.44 22.62 25.36
C ARG A 213 -4.79 22.62 24.64
N GLU A 214 -5.04 21.65 23.78
CA GLU A 214 -6.28 21.55 22.99
C GLU A 214 -7.47 21.20 23.87
N LEU A 215 -7.28 20.32 24.87
CA LEU A 215 -8.30 20.05 25.90
C LEU A 215 -8.66 21.33 26.66
N GLY A 216 -7.71 22.25 26.83
CA GLY A 216 -7.93 23.59 27.34
C GLY A 216 -8.85 24.47 26.49
N TRP A 217 -9.06 24.17 25.20
CA TRP A 217 -9.92 24.95 24.31
C TRP A 217 -11.35 24.43 24.23
N THR A 218 -11.62 23.20 24.65
CA THR A 218 -12.92 22.56 24.49
C THR A 218 -14.03 23.27 25.25
N LYS A 219 -15.29 23.00 24.90
CA LYS A 219 -16.39 23.34 25.81
C LYS A 219 -16.26 22.57 27.14
N PRO A 220 -16.63 23.18 28.28
CA PRO A 220 -16.83 22.42 29.51
C PRO A 220 -17.86 21.31 29.28
N GLY A 221 -17.52 20.09 29.66
CA GLY A 221 -18.39 18.93 29.49
C GLY A 221 -18.33 18.27 28.11
N VAL A 222 -17.34 18.60 27.27
CA VAL A 222 -17.09 17.91 26.00
C VAL A 222 -16.96 16.39 26.21
N ARG A 223 -17.34 15.62 25.20
CA ARG A 223 -17.10 14.17 25.13
C ARG A 223 -16.11 13.83 24.03
N ILE A 224 -15.20 12.90 24.31
CA ILE A 224 -14.13 12.51 23.38
C ILE A 224 -14.34 11.05 22.93
N VAL A 225 -14.22 10.77 21.64
CA VAL A 225 -14.31 9.41 21.09
C VAL A 225 -13.06 9.13 20.25
N ASN A 226 -12.33 8.07 20.57
CA ASN A 226 -11.20 7.62 19.76
C ASN A 226 -11.30 6.11 19.50
N CYS A 227 -11.71 5.77 18.28
CA CYS A 227 -11.70 4.42 17.75
C CYS A 227 -10.81 4.30 16.50
N ALA A 228 -9.83 5.20 16.34
CA ALA A 228 -8.98 5.26 15.16
C ALA A 228 -7.58 4.66 15.42
N ARG A 229 -6.73 5.37 16.17
CA ARG A 229 -5.41 4.89 16.61
C ARG A 229 -5.11 5.38 18.03
N GLY A 230 -4.41 4.54 18.79
CA GLY A 230 -3.82 4.95 20.07
C GLY A 230 -2.83 6.10 19.88
N GLY A 231 -2.63 6.92 20.91
CA GLY A 231 -1.70 8.04 20.86
C GLY A 231 -2.20 9.32 20.18
N ILE A 232 -3.31 9.29 19.43
CA ILE A 232 -3.92 10.52 18.85
C ILE A 232 -4.33 11.50 19.95
N VAL A 233 -4.98 10.98 21.00
CA VAL A 233 -5.31 11.74 22.21
C VAL A 233 -4.30 11.37 23.28
N HIS A 234 -3.61 12.37 23.84
CA HIS A 234 -2.63 12.11 24.89
C HIS A 234 -3.33 11.62 26.15
N GLU A 235 -3.14 10.34 26.49
CA GLU A 235 -3.93 9.63 27.51
C GLU A 235 -3.75 10.22 28.91
N GLY A 236 -2.54 10.71 29.24
CA GLY A 236 -2.27 11.38 30.51
C GLY A 236 -3.03 12.68 30.67
N ASP A 237 -3.09 13.50 29.61
CA ASP A 237 -3.80 14.78 29.64
C ASP A 237 -5.32 14.55 29.64
N LEU A 238 -5.79 13.54 28.91
CA LEU A 238 -7.19 13.15 28.93
C LEU A 238 -7.62 12.71 30.33
N LEU A 239 -6.81 11.89 31.01
CA LEU A 239 -7.06 11.49 32.39
C LEU A 239 -7.15 12.70 33.31
N ALA A 240 -6.20 13.63 33.22
CA ALA A 240 -6.22 14.86 34.01
C ALA A 240 -7.46 15.74 33.72
N ALA A 241 -7.86 15.87 32.45
CA ALA A 241 -9.02 16.65 32.04
C ALA A 241 -10.35 16.00 32.45
N LEU A 242 -10.41 14.67 32.50
CA LEU A 242 -11.51 13.92 33.09
C LEU A 242 -11.57 14.21 34.58
N ASP A 243 -10.49 13.98 35.33
CA ASP A 243 -10.41 14.22 36.79
C ASP A 243 -10.83 15.66 37.16
N ALA A 244 -10.38 16.65 36.38
CA ALA A 244 -10.73 18.06 36.55
C ALA A 244 -12.19 18.41 36.16
N GLY A 245 -12.95 17.48 35.58
CA GLY A 245 -14.35 17.68 35.18
C GLY A 245 -14.52 18.47 33.88
N ARG A 246 -13.43 18.82 33.19
CA ARG A 246 -13.49 19.54 31.90
C ARG A 246 -14.06 18.65 30.80
N VAL A 247 -13.63 17.38 30.76
CA VAL A 247 -14.19 16.34 29.89
C VAL A 247 -15.25 15.58 30.68
N SER A 248 -16.48 15.50 30.14
CA SER A 248 -17.58 14.80 30.84
C SER A 248 -17.52 13.28 30.68
N GLY A 249 -16.80 12.79 29.67
CA GLY A 249 -16.49 11.38 29.49
C GLY A 249 -15.78 11.12 28.17
N ALA A 250 -15.23 9.91 28.03
CA ALA A 250 -14.54 9.47 26.83
C ALA A 250 -14.95 8.05 26.41
N ALA A 251 -14.91 7.74 25.11
CA ALA A 251 -15.06 6.39 24.58
C ALA A 251 -13.81 6.02 23.79
N ILE A 252 -13.10 4.99 24.21
CA ILE A 252 -11.77 4.65 23.68
C ILE A 252 -11.75 3.16 23.31
N ASP A 253 -11.42 2.87 22.06
CA ASP A 253 -11.23 1.51 21.58
C ASP A 253 -9.75 1.15 21.40
N VAL A 254 -8.87 2.14 21.27
CA VAL A 254 -7.47 1.99 20.84
C VAL A 254 -6.53 2.70 21.81
N TRP A 255 -5.35 2.13 22.06
CA TRP A 255 -4.44 2.54 23.14
C TRP A 255 -3.02 2.75 22.63
N SER A 256 -2.26 3.64 23.28
CA SER A 256 -0.84 3.85 22.93
C SER A 256 0.00 2.59 23.11
N GLU A 257 -0.39 1.73 24.04
CA GLU A 257 0.23 0.44 24.33
C GLU A 257 -0.85 -0.65 24.36
N GLU A 258 -0.74 -1.64 23.47
CA GLU A 258 -1.67 -2.76 23.37
C GLU A 258 -0.92 -4.10 23.49
N PRO A 259 -1.07 -4.87 24.58
CA PRO A 259 -1.95 -4.64 25.74
C PRO A 259 -1.45 -3.56 26.72
N PRO A 260 -2.35 -2.81 27.39
CA PRO A 260 -1.98 -1.75 28.33
C PRO A 260 -1.14 -2.20 29.53
N ARG A 261 0.07 -1.66 29.68
CA ARG A 261 0.94 -1.92 30.85
C ARG A 261 1.21 -0.70 31.69
N SER A 262 1.27 0.48 31.08
CA SER A 262 1.49 1.73 31.82
C SER A 262 0.37 2.02 32.82
N GLU A 263 0.76 2.57 33.98
CA GLU A 263 -0.19 2.91 35.06
C GLU A 263 -1.20 3.97 34.62
N THR A 264 -0.76 4.97 33.85
CA THR A 264 -1.62 6.02 33.30
C THR A 264 -2.75 5.43 32.45
N VAL A 265 -2.43 4.51 31.54
CA VAL A 265 -3.43 3.88 30.67
C VAL A 265 -4.38 3.02 31.48
N ARG A 266 -3.88 2.24 32.45
CA ARG A 266 -4.73 1.43 33.34
C ARG A 266 -5.72 2.28 34.14
N ARG A 267 -5.27 3.42 34.68
CA ARG A 267 -6.14 4.37 35.39
C ARG A 267 -7.20 4.97 34.46
N LEU A 268 -6.82 5.32 33.24
CA LEU A 268 -7.77 5.83 32.24
C LEU A 268 -8.83 4.76 31.88
N ILE A 269 -8.41 3.51 31.70
CA ILE A 269 -9.29 2.36 31.43
C ILE A 269 -10.32 2.15 32.55
N GLN A 270 -9.88 2.30 33.80
CA GLN A 270 -10.72 2.07 34.98
C GLN A 270 -11.57 3.30 35.36
N HIS A 271 -11.36 4.45 34.71
CA HIS A 271 -12.04 5.67 35.10
C HIS A 271 -13.56 5.57 34.82
N PRO A 272 -14.44 5.91 35.78
CA PRO A 272 -15.88 5.60 35.71
C PRO A 272 -16.65 6.35 34.61
N ARG A 273 -16.06 7.41 34.03
CA ARG A 273 -16.61 8.16 32.90
C ARG A 273 -15.99 7.77 31.55
N VAL A 274 -15.24 6.67 31.50
CA VAL A 274 -14.64 6.17 30.26
C VAL A 274 -15.31 4.87 29.86
N VAL A 275 -15.78 4.83 28.62
CA VAL A 275 -16.24 3.60 27.96
C VAL A 275 -15.06 3.03 27.20
N VAL A 276 -14.74 1.77 27.43
CA VAL A 276 -13.55 1.14 26.87
C VAL A 276 -13.89 -0.15 26.16
N THR A 277 -13.17 -0.41 25.07
CA THR A 277 -13.15 -1.70 24.38
C THR A 277 -11.72 -2.07 23.99
N PRO A 278 -11.38 -3.37 23.92
CA PRO A 278 -10.03 -3.82 23.59
C PRO A 278 -9.84 -3.92 22.07
N HIS A 279 -9.82 -2.78 21.37
CA HIS A 279 -9.57 -2.68 19.92
C HIS A 279 -10.50 -3.56 19.08
N LEU A 280 -11.81 -3.36 19.25
CA LEU A 280 -12.86 -4.16 18.64
C LEU A 280 -13.47 -3.52 17.38
N GLY A 281 -13.02 -2.34 16.93
CA GLY A 281 -13.62 -1.65 15.79
C GLY A 281 -13.71 -2.48 14.50
N ALA A 282 -12.82 -3.46 14.30
CA ALA A 282 -12.83 -4.37 13.16
C ALA A 282 -13.38 -5.78 13.49
N ASN A 283 -13.78 -6.05 14.73
CA ASN A 283 -14.15 -7.39 15.20
C ASN A 283 -15.65 -7.67 14.97
N SER A 284 -16.06 -7.68 13.70
CA SER A 284 -17.36 -8.17 13.23
C SER A 284 -17.16 -9.36 12.27
N SER A 285 -18.16 -10.24 12.18
CA SER A 285 -18.12 -11.38 11.25
C SER A 285 -17.90 -10.92 9.80
N GLU A 286 -18.63 -9.88 9.38
CA GLU A 286 -18.55 -9.32 8.03
C GLU A 286 -17.17 -8.75 7.73
N ALA A 287 -16.58 -8.00 8.68
CA ALA A 287 -15.24 -7.45 8.47
C ALA A 287 -14.19 -8.57 8.39
N GLN A 288 -14.29 -9.61 9.22
CA GLN A 288 -13.37 -10.74 9.19
C GLN A 288 -13.41 -11.49 7.85
N VAL A 289 -14.61 -11.69 7.30
CA VAL A 289 -14.78 -12.30 5.96
C VAL A 289 -14.17 -11.40 4.90
N ASN A 290 -14.52 -10.11 4.90
CA ASN A 290 -14.03 -9.17 3.88
C ASN A 290 -12.50 -9.08 3.85
N VAL A 291 -11.85 -8.89 5.01
CA VAL A 291 -10.39 -8.75 5.05
C VAL A 291 -9.67 -10.04 4.66
N ALA A 292 -10.23 -11.20 4.98
CA ALA A 292 -9.66 -12.49 4.60
C ALA A 292 -9.75 -12.71 3.08
N VAL A 293 -10.90 -12.42 2.47
CA VAL A 293 -11.12 -12.56 1.03
C VAL A 293 -10.30 -11.54 0.24
N ASP A 294 -10.20 -10.29 0.70
CA ASP A 294 -9.42 -9.23 0.04
C ASP A 294 -7.92 -9.58 -0.03
N VAL A 295 -7.36 -10.12 1.06
CA VAL A 295 -5.98 -10.59 1.07
C VAL A 295 -5.79 -11.81 0.17
N ALA A 296 -6.71 -12.77 0.24
CA ALA A 296 -6.66 -13.96 -0.59
C ALA A 296 -6.65 -13.63 -2.09
N ARG A 297 -7.50 -12.67 -2.51
CA ARG A 297 -7.53 -12.14 -3.88
C ARG A 297 -6.21 -11.54 -4.32
N GLN A 298 -5.57 -10.76 -3.47
CA GLN A 298 -4.28 -10.14 -3.80
C GLN A 298 -3.15 -11.16 -3.88
N ILE A 299 -3.15 -12.19 -3.03
CA ILE A 299 -2.17 -13.29 -3.14
C ILE A 299 -2.35 -14.06 -4.44
N VAL A 300 -3.59 -14.34 -4.84
CA VAL A 300 -3.89 -14.98 -6.13
C VAL A 300 -3.46 -14.09 -7.30
N ALA A 301 -3.79 -12.80 -7.28
CA ALA A 301 -3.36 -11.84 -8.30
C ALA A 301 -1.82 -11.79 -8.40
N PHE A 302 -1.11 -11.72 -7.27
CA PHE A 302 0.34 -11.74 -7.24
C PHE A 302 0.94 -13.02 -7.85
N ARG A 303 0.36 -14.18 -7.54
CA ARG A 303 0.77 -15.46 -8.12
C ARG A 303 0.63 -15.46 -9.64
N ASP A 304 -0.47 -14.90 -10.13
CA ASP A 304 -0.81 -14.86 -11.56
C ASP A 304 -0.03 -13.76 -12.31
N GLY A 305 0.82 -13.01 -11.60
CA GLY A 305 1.69 -11.97 -12.16
C GLY A 305 0.99 -10.62 -12.35
N ASP A 306 -0.20 -10.44 -11.78
CA ASP A 306 -0.93 -9.17 -11.79
C ASP A 306 -0.38 -8.21 -10.72
N LEU A 307 -0.63 -6.91 -10.94
CA LEU A 307 -0.36 -5.88 -9.94
C LEU A 307 -1.30 -6.05 -8.75
N VAL A 308 -0.75 -6.06 -7.55
CA VAL A 308 -1.51 -6.10 -6.30
C VAL A 308 -2.04 -4.70 -5.97
N GLU A 309 -3.34 -4.61 -5.70
CA GLU A 309 -4.04 -3.32 -5.54
C GLU A 309 -3.67 -2.58 -4.25
N PHE A 310 -3.45 -3.32 -3.14
CA PHE A 310 -3.18 -2.75 -1.82
C PHE A 310 -1.81 -3.17 -1.29
N ALA A 311 -0.80 -3.14 -2.15
CA ALA A 311 0.58 -3.21 -1.68
C ALA A 311 0.92 -1.98 -0.83
N VAL A 312 1.57 -2.26 0.29
CA VAL A 312 1.97 -1.27 1.29
C VAL A 312 3.36 -0.72 0.97
N ASN A 313 4.22 -1.56 0.42
CA ASN A 313 5.61 -1.23 0.05
C ASN A 313 5.83 -1.12 -1.46
N ILE A 314 4.74 -1.05 -2.24
CA ILE A 314 4.76 -0.59 -3.63
C ILE A 314 3.78 0.57 -3.66
N PRO A 315 4.20 1.79 -4.03
CA PRO A 315 3.25 2.86 -4.26
C PRO A 315 2.55 2.55 -5.58
N VAL A 316 1.39 1.92 -5.47
CA VAL A 316 0.48 1.69 -6.59
C VAL A 316 -0.68 2.67 -6.43
N GLY A 317 -0.98 3.40 -7.52
CA GLY A 317 -2.06 4.39 -7.57
C GLY A 317 -3.45 3.77 -7.42
N ASP A 318 -4.50 4.55 -7.68
CA ASP A 318 -5.87 4.05 -7.61
C ASP A 318 -6.14 2.93 -8.66
N PRO A 319 -7.19 2.10 -8.46
CA PRO A 319 -7.48 0.95 -9.32
C PRO A 319 -7.73 1.30 -10.79
N GLY A 320 -8.25 2.49 -11.08
CA GLY A 320 -8.45 2.97 -12.44
C GLY A 320 -7.11 3.26 -13.12
N THR A 321 -6.23 3.95 -12.42
CA THR A 321 -4.85 4.21 -12.85
C THR A 321 -4.04 2.92 -13.04
N LEU A 322 -4.23 1.92 -12.18
CA LEU A 322 -3.56 0.61 -12.28
C LEU A 322 -3.85 -0.11 -13.60
N ALA A 323 -5.10 -0.12 -14.06
CA ALA A 323 -5.48 -0.77 -15.32
C ALA A 323 -4.76 -0.11 -16.52
N THR A 324 -4.62 1.22 -16.49
CA THR A 324 -3.89 1.98 -17.50
C THR A 324 -2.39 1.74 -17.43
N LEU A 325 -1.81 1.61 -16.23
CA LEU A 325 -0.38 1.44 -16.02
C LEU A 325 0.13 0.02 -16.32
N ARG A 326 -0.71 -1.02 -16.24
CA ARG A 326 -0.27 -2.43 -16.40
C ARG A 326 0.54 -2.69 -17.69
N PRO A 327 0.11 -2.26 -18.89
CA PRO A 327 0.92 -2.43 -20.09
C PRO A 327 2.24 -1.64 -20.06
N TRP A 328 2.28 -0.50 -19.39
CA TRP A 328 3.47 0.34 -19.26
C TRP A 328 4.49 -0.27 -18.29
N VAL A 329 4.04 -0.85 -17.18
CA VAL A 329 4.90 -1.62 -16.27
C VAL A 329 5.53 -2.81 -17.01
N GLY A 330 4.74 -3.53 -17.81
CA GLY A 330 5.25 -4.61 -18.67
C GLY A 330 6.26 -4.13 -19.71
N LEU A 331 6.01 -2.99 -20.36
CA LEU A 331 6.98 -2.36 -21.26
C LEU A 331 8.26 -1.97 -20.52
N ALA A 332 8.14 -1.31 -19.37
CA ALA A 332 9.26 -0.83 -18.55
C ALA A 332 10.21 -1.96 -18.15
N ASP A 333 9.67 -3.07 -17.62
CA ASP A 333 10.43 -4.28 -17.29
C ASP A 333 11.18 -4.82 -18.51
N ARG A 334 10.49 -4.95 -19.66
CA ARG A 334 11.11 -5.42 -20.93
C ARG A 334 12.22 -4.49 -21.42
N LEU A 335 12.05 -3.17 -21.31
CA LEU A 335 13.09 -2.20 -21.66
C LEU A 335 14.32 -2.36 -20.75
N GLY A 336 14.13 -2.55 -19.45
CA GLY A 336 15.20 -2.84 -18.49
C GLY A 336 15.96 -4.13 -18.84
N ARG A 337 15.23 -5.24 -19.05
CA ARG A 337 15.78 -6.54 -19.47
C ARG A 337 16.56 -6.46 -20.78
N PHE A 338 16.11 -5.60 -21.69
CA PHE A 338 16.82 -5.37 -22.95
C PHE A 338 18.12 -4.61 -22.70
N CYS A 339 18.08 -3.52 -21.90
CA CYS A 339 19.24 -2.70 -21.57
C CYS A 339 20.37 -3.50 -20.92
N VAL A 340 20.10 -4.38 -19.95
CA VAL A 340 21.17 -5.11 -19.26
C VAL A 340 21.93 -6.07 -20.19
N GLN A 341 21.28 -6.60 -21.22
CA GLN A 341 21.92 -7.45 -22.23
C GLN A 341 22.77 -6.65 -23.21
N LEU A 342 22.46 -5.37 -23.39
CA LEU A 342 23.27 -4.44 -24.17
C LEU A 342 24.49 -3.95 -23.38
N ASP A 343 24.34 -3.76 -22.06
CA ASP A 343 25.30 -3.13 -21.14
C ASP A 343 25.66 -4.05 -19.96
N PRO A 344 26.43 -5.13 -20.19
CA PRO A 344 26.66 -6.14 -19.15
C PRO A 344 27.63 -5.68 -18.03
N GLU A 345 28.39 -4.60 -18.20
CA GLU A 345 29.47 -4.21 -17.27
C GLU A 345 29.44 -2.71 -16.90
N HIS A 346 29.67 -2.42 -15.62
CA HIS A 346 29.89 -1.07 -15.05
C HIS A 346 28.76 -0.03 -15.28
N LEU A 347 27.52 -0.40 -14.96
CA LEU A 347 26.40 0.55 -14.92
C LEU A 347 26.62 1.60 -13.83
N ALA A 348 26.70 2.87 -14.20
CA ALA A 348 26.91 3.99 -13.28
C ALA A 348 25.62 4.79 -13.04
N ARG A 349 24.79 4.96 -14.09
CA ARG A 349 23.54 5.70 -14.01
C ARG A 349 22.45 5.11 -14.89
N VAL A 350 21.22 5.16 -14.39
CA VAL A 350 20.00 4.89 -15.15
C VAL A 350 19.13 6.15 -15.10
N ARG A 351 18.80 6.70 -16.26
CA ARG A 351 17.81 7.76 -16.41
C ARG A 351 16.57 7.17 -17.05
N VAL A 352 15.42 7.36 -16.39
CA VAL A 352 14.10 6.97 -16.90
C VAL A 352 13.33 8.24 -17.19
N THR A 353 13.02 8.48 -18.47
CA THR A 353 12.21 9.63 -18.88
C THR A 353 10.81 9.15 -19.25
N VAL A 354 9.80 9.74 -18.59
CA VAL A 354 8.39 9.49 -18.83
C VAL A 354 7.80 10.72 -19.49
N ALA A 355 7.39 10.59 -20.75
CA ALA A 355 6.98 11.71 -21.59
C ALA A 355 5.53 11.58 -22.09
N GLY A 356 4.83 12.71 -22.22
CA GLY A 356 3.47 12.77 -22.75
C GLY A 356 2.38 12.47 -21.71
N ALA A 357 1.23 11.94 -22.14
CA ALA A 357 0.06 11.76 -21.27
C ALA A 357 0.34 10.80 -20.08
N ILE A 358 1.27 9.86 -20.24
CA ILE A 358 1.65 8.93 -19.18
C ILE A 358 2.49 9.61 -18.07
N ALA A 359 3.07 10.80 -18.32
CA ALA A 359 3.81 11.57 -17.31
C ALA A 359 2.92 12.12 -16.19
N GLU A 360 1.60 12.22 -16.42
CA GLU A 360 0.60 12.60 -15.41
C GLU A 360 0.32 11.48 -14.38
N THR A 361 0.80 10.26 -14.64
CA THR A 361 0.62 9.11 -13.74
C THR A 361 1.71 9.04 -12.66
N ASP A 362 2.20 7.85 -12.29
CA ASP A 362 3.34 7.66 -11.38
C ASP A 362 4.60 7.21 -12.13
N PRO A 363 5.46 8.16 -12.54
CA PRO A 363 6.77 7.87 -13.14
C PRO A 363 7.70 7.01 -12.28
N GLU A 364 7.55 7.05 -10.95
CA GLU A 364 8.40 6.28 -10.04
C GLU A 364 8.08 4.78 -10.13
N LEU A 365 6.81 4.42 -10.33
CA LEU A 365 6.41 3.02 -10.56
C LEU A 365 7.03 2.46 -11.85
N LEU A 366 7.06 3.27 -12.92
CA LEU A 366 7.70 2.88 -14.17
C LEU A 366 9.21 2.77 -14.02
N ALA A 367 9.85 3.68 -13.27
CA ALA A 367 11.27 3.59 -12.96
C ALA A 367 11.62 2.33 -12.18
N ARG A 368 10.83 1.98 -11.15
CA ARG A 368 10.94 0.71 -10.42
C ARG A 368 10.87 -0.50 -11.35
N ALA A 369 9.93 -0.50 -12.28
CA ALA A 369 9.77 -1.59 -13.25
C ALA A 369 10.97 -1.71 -14.19
N VAL A 370 11.50 -0.58 -14.69
CA VAL A 370 12.75 -0.55 -15.48
C VAL A 370 13.90 -1.13 -14.66
N LEU A 371 14.09 -0.67 -13.43
CA LEU A 371 15.17 -1.13 -12.57
C LEU A 371 15.04 -2.61 -12.20
N ALA A 372 13.83 -3.10 -11.94
CA ALA A 372 13.57 -4.51 -11.70
C ALA A 372 14.02 -5.36 -12.89
N GLY A 373 13.54 -5.04 -14.10
CA GLY A 373 13.94 -5.76 -15.31
C GLY A 373 15.44 -5.64 -15.64
N LEU A 374 16.07 -4.51 -15.30
CA LEU A 374 17.49 -4.27 -15.51
C LEU A 374 18.37 -5.04 -14.53
N LEU A 375 18.00 -5.08 -13.25
CA LEU A 375 18.86 -5.59 -12.18
C LEU A 375 18.59 -7.07 -11.85
N ASP A 376 17.33 -7.53 -11.88
CA ASP A 376 16.96 -8.91 -11.53
C ASP A 376 17.83 -9.98 -12.25
N PRO A 377 18.12 -9.87 -13.57
CA PRO A 377 18.92 -10.88 -14.27
C PRO A 377 20.40 -10.95 -13.84
N VAL A 378 20.91 -9.93 -13.14
CA VAL A 378 22.33 -9.80 -12.74
C VAL A 378 22.53 -9.76 -11.22
N MET A 379 21.47 -10.07 -10.47
CA MET A 379 21.49 -10.21 -9.01
C MET A 379 21.39 -11.68 -8.60
N THR A 380 21.96 -12.00 -7.44
CA THR A 380 21.80 -13.31 -6.79
C THR A 380 20.49 -13.43 -6.02
N GLY A 381 19.89 -12.30 -5.61
CA GLY A 381 18.59 -12.24 -4.95
C GLY A 381 17.54 -11.58 -5.85
N PRO A 382 16.24 -11.81 -5.60
CA PRO A 382 15.17 -11.29 -6.43
C PRO A 382 15.14 -9.75 -6.40
N VAL A 383 14.96 -9.13 -7.57
CA VAL A 383 14.69 -7.70 -7.68
C VAL A 383 13.31 -7.48 -8.28
N ASN A 384 12.50 -6.66 -7.63
CA ASN A 384 11.15 -6.34 -8.06
C ASN A 384 10.77 -4.90 -7.71
N LEU A 385 9.51 -4.54 -7.94
CA LEU A 385 9.00 -3.18 -7.73
C LEU A 385 9.20 -2.66 -6.30
N VAL A 386 9.34 -3.54 -5.31
CA VAL A 386 9.54 -3.16 -3.91
C VAL A 386 10.98 -2.71 -3.66
N ASN A 387 11.97 -3.50 -4.11
CA ASN A 387 13.37 -3.35 -3.70
C ASN A 387 14.29 -2.81 -4.80
N ALA A 388 13.79 -2.57 -6.01
CA ALA A 388 14.60 -2.17 -7.15
C ALA A 388 15.47 -0.92 -6.90
N HIS A 389 14.93 0.13 -6.27
CA HIS A 389 15.71 1.33 -5.95
C HIS A 389 16.78 1.06 -4.89
N LEU A 390 16.41 0.34 -3.83
CA LEU A 390 17.35 -0.01 -2.77
C LEU A 390 18.54 -0.79 -3.33
N VAL A 391 18.26 -1.79 -4.18
CA VAL A 391 19.30 -2.61 -4.82
C VAL A 391 20.18 -1.76 -5.75
N ALA A 392 19.59 -0.80 -6.47
CA ALA A 392 20.36 0.15 -7.28
C ALA A 392 21.29 1.02 -6.42
N GLU A 393 20.79 1.56 -5.31
CA GLU A 393 21.55 2.40 -4.37
C GLU A 393 22.68 1.63 -3.70
N GLU A 394 22.44 0.40 -3.22
CA GLU A 394 23.45 -0.48 -2.63
C GLU A 394 24.59 -0.80 -3.60
N ARG A 395 24.32 -0.77 -4.91
CA ARG A 395 25.32 -0.95 -5.98
C ARG A 395 25.94 0.36 -6.47
N GLY A 396 25.57 1.50 -5.89
CA GLY A 396 26.05 2.82 -6.30
C GLY A 396 25.56 3.26 -7.68
N VAL A 397 24.45 2.70 -8.17
CA VAL A 397 23.84 3.10 -9.44
C VAL A 397 22.98 4.35 -9.19
N ALA A 398 23.35 5.47 -9.80
CA ALA A 398 22.55 6.68 -9.73
C ALA A 398 21.26 6.50 -10.55
N VAL A 399 20.11 6.73 -9.93
CA VAL A 399 18.80 6.66 -10.62
C VAL A 399 18.25 8.07 -10.75
N GLU A 400 17.85 8.44 -11.96
CA GLU A 400 17.21 9.72 -12.26
C GLU A 400 15.87 9.48 -12.97
N VAL A 401 14.79 10.01 -12.41
CA VAL A 401 13.44 9.92 -13.00
C VAL A 401 13.06 11.30 -13.51
N VAL A 402 12.83 11.40 -14.82
CA VAL A 402 12.55 12.65 -15.52
C VAL A 402 11.13 12.61 -16.07
N ARG A 403 10.40 13.72 -15.93
CA ARG A 403 9.06 13.91 -16.48
C ARG A 403 9.12 14.95 -17.59
N GLU A 404 8.52 14.65 -18.74
CA GLU A 404 8.45 15.56 -19.89
C GLU A 404 7.00 15.67 -20.38
N GLU A 405 6.54 16.89 -20.71
CA GLU A 405 5.18 17.10 -21.21
C GLU A 405 5.02 16.66 -22.67
N GLU A 406 6.07 16.81 -23.48
CA GLU A 406 6.03 16.49 -24.91
C GLU A 406 6.65 15.13 -25.20
N ALA A 407 5.87 14.26 -25.85
CA ALA A 407 6.35 13.00 -26.39
C ALA A 407 6.61 13.14 -27.90
N SER A 408 7.87 12.96 -28.32
CA SER A 408 8.27 13.09 -29.73
C SER A 408 7.60 12.03 -30.62
N GLY A 409 6.54 12.42 -31.34
CA GLY A 409 5.89 11.59 -32.37
C GLY A 409 4.87 10.57 -31.85
N TYR A 410 4.61 10.52 -30.54
CA TYR A 410 3.65 9.62 -29.89
C TYR A 410 2.89 10.37 -28.80
N GLN A 411 1.75 9.83 -28.35
CA GLN A 411 1.01 10.43 -27.23
C GLN A 411 1.74 10.27 -25.89
N SER A 412 2.47 9.16 -25.74
CA SER A 412 3.21 8.81 -24.53
C SER A 412 4.45 8.01 -24.92
N VAL A 413 5.58 8.27 -24.27
CA VAL A 413 6.84 7.54 -24.47
C VAL A 413 7.51 7.28 -23.13
N LEU A 414 8.06 6.07 -22.98
CA LEU A 414 8.97 5.71 -21.91
C LEU A 414 10.36 5.54 -22.51
N GLU A 415 11.31 6.38 -22.11
CA GLU A 415 12.72 6.28 -22.50
C GLU A 415 13.55 5.80 -21.31
N VAL A 416 14.46 4.86 -21.58
CA VAL A 416 15.47 4.39 -20.64
C VAL A 416 16.84 4.70 -21.23
N ALA A 417 17.65 5.43 -20.47
CA ALA A 417 19.03 5.70 -20.80
C ALA A 417 19.96 5.10 -19.73
N THR A 418 20.88 4.25 -20.16
CA THR A 418 21.93 3.65 -19.32
C THR A 418 23.27 4.31 -19.62
N GLU A 419 24.00 4.67 -18.57
CA GLU A 419 25.37 5.19 -18.67
C GLU A 419 26.35 4.18 -18.07
N THR A 420 27.30 3.73 -18.89
CA THR A 420 28.41 2.87 -18.49
C THR A 420 29.75 3.56 -18.79
N THR A 421 30.85 2.94 -18.37
CA THR A 421 32.22 3.39 -18.73
C THR A 421 32.48 3.37 -20.24
N VAL A 422 31.70 2.60 -21.02
CA VAL A 422 31.87 2.44 -22.47
C VAL A 422 31.00 3.45 -23.26
N GLY A 423 30.01 4.06 -22.61
CA GLY A 423 29.19 5.11 -23.19
C GLY A 423 27.73 5.08 -22.73
N ARG A 424 26.93 5.96 -23.31
CA ARG A 424 25.49 6.09 -23.06
C ARG A 424 24.68 5.32 -24.10
N LYS A 425 23.70 4.54 -23.67
CA LYS A 425 22.71 3.90 -24.55
C LYS A 425 21.32 4.37 -24.19
N VAL A 426 20.45 4.40 -25.19
CA VAL A 426 19.07 4.87 -25.07
C VAL A 426 18.17 3.87 -25.76
N ILE A 427 17.07 3.52 -25.12
CA ILE A 427 15.96 2.78 -25.73
C ILE A 427 14.67 3.50 -25.35
N ALA A 428 13.69 3.53 -26.24
CA ALA A 428 12.38 4.07 -25.91
C ALA A 428 11.27 3.19 -26.47
N GLY A 429 10.17 3.14 -25.73
CA GLY A 429 8.97 2.41 -26.10
C GLY A 429 7.70 3.21 -25.85
N THR A 430 6.61 2.71 -26.42
CA THR A 430 5.25 3.20 -26.22
C THR A 430 4.30 2.02 -26.08
N VAL A 431 3.08 2.27 -25.59
CA VAL A 431 1.99 1.29 -25.57
C VAL A 431 0.95 1.75 -26.59
N PHE A 432 0.66 0.89 -27.57
CA PHE A 432 -0.36 1.13 -28.59
C PHE A 432 -1.41 0.02 -28.55
N ASP A 433 -2.69 0.36 -28.38
CA ASP A 433 -3.78 -0.61 -28.15
C ASP A 433 -3.48 -1.64 -27.04
N GLY A 434 -2.88 -1.17 -25.95
CA GLY A 434 -2.48 -2.03 -24.81
C GLY A 434 -1.27 -2.93 -25.10
N GLN A 435 -0.65 -2.83 -26.28
CA GLN A 435 0.50 -3.64 -26.67
C GLN A 435 1.82 -2.84 -26.60
N PRO A 436 2.84 -3.34 -25.88
CA PRO A 436 4.16 -2.73 -25.82
C PRO A 436 4.87 -2.70 -27.19
N ARG A 437 5.45 -1.57 -27.55
CA ARG A 437 6.29 -1.38 -28.75
C ARG A 437 7.57 -0.65 -28.37
N VAL A 438 8.71 -1.13 -28.84
CA VAL A 438 9.95 -0.34 -28.88
C VAL A 438 9.86 0.54 -30.11
N VAL A 439 10.11 1.84 -29.95
CA VAL A 439 10.00 2.85 -31.02
C VAL A 439 11.33 3.53 -31.33
N ARG A 440 12.31 3.39 -30.43
CA ARG A 440 13.65 3.91 -30.63
C ARG A 440 14.69 3.03 -29.98
N LEU A 441 15.80 2.84 -30.68
CA LEU A 441 17.00 2.21 -30.16
C LEU A 441 18.20 3.06 -30.56
N ARG A 442 18.82 3.71 -29.58
CA ARG A 442 19.89 4.72 -29.74
C ARG A 442 19.38 5.93 -30.53
N ASP A 443 20.03 6.25 -31.64
CA ASP A 443 19.70 7.28 -32.62
C ASP A 443 18.75 6.77 -33.73
N LEU A 444 18.35 5.49 -33.69
CA LEU A 444 17.52 4.88 -34.72
C LEU A 444 16.06 4.85 -34.30
N ASN A 445 15.20 5.47 -35.10
CA ASN A 445 13.75 5.27 -35.01
C ASN A 445 13.42 3.91 -35.61
N ILE A 446 13.04 2.96 -34.76
CA ILE A 446 12.80 1.57 -35.12
C ILE A 446 11.62 1.05 -34.32
N GLU A 447 10.65 0.46 -35.02
CA GLU A 447 9.44 -0.04 -34.40
C GLU A 447 9.38 -1.58 -34.42
N PHE A 448 9.31 -2.20 -33.23
CA PHE A 448 9.09 -3.63 -33.08
C PHE A 448 8.44 -3.98 -31.72
N SER A 449 7.81 -5.15 -31.64
CA SER A 449 7.32 -5.68 -30.35
C SER A 449 8.45 -6.37 -29.58
N PRO A 450 8.72 -5.99 -28.32
CA PRO A 450 9.71 -6.67 -27.49
C PRO A 450 9.14 -7.98 -26.93
N GLU A 451 8.88 -8.96 -27.78
CA GLU A 451 8.31 -10.26 -27.39
C GLU A 451 9.11 -11.42 -27.98
N GLY A 452 9.31 -12.46 -27.17
CA GLY A 452 10.06 -13.64 -27.56
C GLY A 452 11.56 -13.37 -27.71
N PHE A 453 12.17 -14.00 -28.70
CA PHE A 453 13.60 -13.89 -28.96
C PHE A 453 13.88 -12.76 -29.96
N VAL A 454 14.63 -11.75 -29.52
CA VAL A 454 15.03 -10.61 -30.37
C VAL A 454 16.53 -10.69 -30.65
N LEU A 455 16.90 -10.87 -31.92
CA LEU A 455 18.31 -10.85 -32.34
C LEU A 455 18.72 -9.44 -32.79
N VAL A 456 19.62 -8.80 -32.05
CA VAL A 456 20.18 -7.49 -32.38
C VAL A 456 21.60 -7.64 -32.89
N LEU A 457 21.85 -7.17 -34.11
CA LEU A 457 23.17 -7.23 -34.74
C LEU A 457 23.63 -5.85 -35.20
N SER A 458 24.90 -5.54 -34.96
CA SER A 458 25.59 -4.44 -35.64
C SER A 458 26.56 -5.02 -36.66
N TYR A 459 26.39 -4.66 -37.93
CA TYR A 459 27.26 -5.11 -39.02
C TYR A 459 27.67 -3.93 -39.89
N GLU A 460 28.74 -4.13 -40.65
CA GLU A 460 29.19 -3.19 -41.67
C GLU A 460 28.35 -3.39 -42.93
N ASP A 461 27.75 -2.33 -43.44
CA ASP A 461 26.88 -2.41 -44.60
C ASP A 461 27.70 -2.71 -45.87
N ARG A 462 27.55 -3.94 -46.36
CA ARG A 462 28.18 -4.43 -47.58
C ARG A 462 27.16 -5.23 -48.38
N PRO A 463 27.23 -5.21 -49.73
CA PRO A 463 26.32 -5.98 -50.57
C PRO A 463 26.19 -7.45 -50.12
N GLY A 464 24.95 -7.91 -49.94
CA GLY A 464 24.64 -9.30 -49.62
C GLY A 464 24.84 -9.73 -48.15
N VAL A 465 25.15 -8.82 -47.21
CA VAL A 465 25.28 -9.17 -45.78
C VAL A 465 23.94 -9.59 -45.16
N VAL A 466 22.86 -8.83 -45.39
CA VAL A 466 21.51 -9.17 -44.86
C VAL A 466 21.06 -10.54 -45.34
N GLY A 467 21.28 -10.85 -46.63
CA GLY A 467 20.93 -12.16 -47.20
C GLY A 467 21.75 -13.32 -46.61
N ARG A 468 23.00 -13.07 -46.18
CA ARG A 468 23.80 -14.06 -45.44
C ARG A 468 23.26 -14.28 -44.03
N ILE A 469 22.95 -13.19 -43.31
CA ILE A 469 22.36 -13.27 -41.97
C ILE A 469 21.05 -14.07 -42.00
N ALA A 470 20.15 -13.74 -42.93
CA ALA A 470 18.87 -14.45 -43.09
C ALA A 470 19.06 -15.94 -43.38
N ARG A 471 20.01 -16.31 -44.26
CA ARG A 471 20.32 -17.73 -44.55
C ARG A 471 20.89 -18.46 -43.34
N SER A 472 21.75 -17.82 -42.56
CA SER A 472 22.31 -18.42 -41.34
C SER A 472 21.26 -18.57 -40.24
N ALA A 473 20.25 -17.68 -40.19
CA ALA A 473 19.15 -17.78 -39.24
C ALA A 473 18.08 -18.80 -39.66
N ALA A 474 18.03 -19.21 -40.94
CA ALA A 474 17.04 -20.14 -41.50
C ALA A 474 17.33 -21.63 -41.19
N ALA A 475 17.80 -21.94 -39.98
CA ALA A 475 17.93 -23.31 -39.50
C ALA A 475 16.54 -23.92 -39.22
N PRO A 476 16.36 -25.26 -39.25
CA PRO A 476 15.05 -25.92 -39.10
C PRO A 476 14.28 -25.58 -37.81
N SER A 477 14.95 -25.02 -36.81
CA SER A 477 14.42 -24.67 -35.50
C SER A 477 14.14 -23.18 -35.28
N TRP A 478 14.38 -22.30 -36.25
CA TRP A 478 14.23 -20.84 -36.10
C TRP A 478 13.37 -20.24 -37.23
N CYS A 479 12.33 -19.50 -36.87
CA CYS A 479 11.48 -18.76 -37.81
C CYS A 479 11.62 -17.25 -37.53
N CYS A 480 11.86 -16.45 -38.58
CA CYS A 480 11.98 -15.00 -38.47
C CYS A 480 10.61 -14.33 -38.65
N CYS A 481 9.99 -13.88 -37.56
CA CYS A 481 8.66 -13.27 -37.58
C CYS A 481 8.63 -11.83 -38.12
N SER A 482 9.70 -11.06 -37.91
CA SER A 482 9.82 -9.69 -38.45
C SER A 482 11.28 -9.25 -38.56
N THR A 483 11.57 -8.30 -39.45
CA THR A 483 12.92 -7.73 -39.61
C THR A 483 12.84 -6.22 -39.81
N ARG A 484 13.75 -5.49 -39.18
CA ARG A 484 13.92 -4.04 -39.33
C ARG A 484 15.40 -3.74 -39.54
N THR A 485 15.72 -2.88 -40.49
CA THR A 485 17.10 -2.44 -40.78
C THR A 485 17.13 -0.92 -40.88
N SER A 486 18.17 -0.29 -40.32
CA SER A 486 18.37 1.16 -40.42
C SER A 486 19.87 1.48 -40.57
N PRO A 487 20.27 2.30 -41.55
CA PRO A 487 21.67 2.64 -41.78
C PRO A 487 22.21 3.63 -40.72
N ARG A 488 23.41 3.37 -40.18
CA ARG A 488 24.08 4.23 -39.17
C ARG A 488 24.50 5.58 -39.76
N ARG A 489 24.41 6.66 -38.96
CA ARG A 489 25.02 7.96 -39.30
C ARG A 489 26.24 8.36 -38.45
N THR A 490 26.31 8.11 -37.14
CA THR A 490 27.48 8.55 -36.32
C THR A 490 27.55 7.91 -34.90
N TRP A 491 28.29 6.81 -34.64
CA TRP A 491 28.78 6.34 -33.29
C TRP A 491 29.79 5.16 -33.46
N PRO A 492 30.70 4.88 -32.50
CA PRO A 492 31.68 3.79 -32.57
C PRO A 492 31.05 2.39 -32.63
N ARG A 493 31.83 1.41 -33.08
CA ARG A 493 31.42 0.00 -33.23
C ARG A 493 31.09 -0.62 -31.88
N TRP A 494 30.11 -1.52 -31.89
CA TRP A 494 29.89 -2.43 -30.75
C TRP A 494 30.94 -3.53 -30.79
N PRO A 495 31.49 -3.97 -29.65
CA PRO A 495 31.99 -5.33 -29.56
C PRO A 495 30.83 -6.30 -29.83
N PRO A 496 31.06 -7.44 -30.50
CA PRO A 496 30.01 -8.43 -30.70
C PRO A 496 29.45 -8.89 -29.35
N PRO A 497 28.12 -9.09 -29.21
CA PRO A 497 27.56 -9.68 -28.01
C PRO A 497 28.21 -11.05 -27.80
N SER A 498 28.70 -11.31 -26.59
CA SER A 498 29.38 -12.56 -26.25
C SER A 498 28.42 -13.76 -26.14
N ARG A 499 27.09 -13.53 -26.17
CA ARG A 499 26.04 -14.55 -26.09
C ARG A 499 24.78 -14.14 -26.88
N PRO A 500 23.97 -15.10 -27.38
CA PRO A 500 22.63 -14.83 -27.87
C PRO A 500 21.77 -14.17 -26.78
N ILE A 501 20.90 -13.24 -27.19
CA ILE A 501 19.93 -12.55 -26.33
C ILE A 501 18.91 -13.61 -25.88
N SER A 502 18.80 -13.81 -24.57
CA SER A 502 17.81 -14.72 -23.96
C SER A 502 16.39 -14.18 -24.21
N PRO A 503 15.34 -15.02 -24.12
CA PRO A 503 13.98 -14.54 -24.35
C PRO A 503 13.65 -13.44 -23.35
N VAL A 504 13.06 -12.34 -23.84
CA VAL A 504 12.60 -11.21 -23.02
C VAL A 504 11.44 -11.64 -22.14
#